data_AF-A0A7W0MJT4-F1
#
_entry.id   AF-A0A7W0MJT4-F1
#
_cell.length_a   1.000
_cell.length_b   1.000
_cell.length_c   1.000
_cell.angle_alpha   90.00
_cell.angle_beta   90.00
_cell.angle_gamma   90.00
#
_symmetry.space_group_name_H-M   'P 1'
#
loop_
_entity.id
_entity.type
_entity.pdbx_description
1 polymer ?
#
loop_
_entity_poly.entity_id
_entity_poly.type
_entity_poly.pdbx_seq_one_letter_code
_entity_poly.pdbx_strand_id
1 'polypeptide(L)' 'HEKDLPLTGFVGKMQFAGDFTPFLELLLIGEIIHLGQQTTNGLGRYSLLF' A
#
# COMPACT_ATOMS: atom_id res chain seq x y z
N HIS A 1 -26.38 -9.49 -11.85
CA HIS A 1 -26.32 -9.27 -10.39
C HIS A 1 -24.87 -9.05 -10.02
N GLU A 2 -24.51 -7.80 -9.77
CA GLU A 2 -23.21 -7.44 -9.20
C GLU A 2 -23.28 -7.79 -7.71
N LYS A 3 -22.38 -8.65 -7.24
CA LYS A 3 -22.23 -8.93 -5.80
C LYS A 3 -21.33 -7.85 -5.23
N ASP A 4 -21.85 -7.05 -4.30
CA ASP A 4 -21.02 -6.14 -3.51
C ASP A 4 -20.01 -6.99 -2.71
N LEU A 5 -18.75 -6.98 -3.14
CA LEU A 5 -17.66 -7.52 -2.35
C LEU A 5 -17.29 -6.46 -1.30
N PRO A 6 -17.24 -6.81 -0.01
CA PRO A 6 -16.84 -5.85 1.01
C PRO A 6 -15.40 -5.39 0.75
N LEU A 7 -15.19 -4.07 0.71
CA LEU A 7 -13.87 -3.47 0.67
C LEU A 7 -13.20 -3.68 2.04
N THR A 8 -12.30 -4.66 2.11
CA THR A 8 -11.55 -5.01 3.32
C THR A 8 -10.06 -4.73 3.13
N GLY A 9 -9.36 -4.49 4.24
CA GLY A 9 -7.93 -4.21 4.22
C GLY A 9 -7.44 -3.63 5.55
N PHE A 10 -6.14 -3.36 5.60
CA PHE A 10 -5.54 -2.66 6.74
C PHE A 10 -5.62 -1.15 6.52
N VAL A 11 -6.12 -0.42 7.52
CA VAL A 11 -6.09 1.04 7.57
C VAL A 11 -5.46 1.45 8.88
N GLY A 12 -4.32 2.15 8.81
CA GLY A 12 -3.58 2.56 9.98
C GLY A 12 -2.15 2.93 9.65
N LYS A 13 -1.32 2.99 10.70
CA LYS A 13 0.11 3.22 10.59
C LYS A 13 0.85 1.96 10.96
N MET A 14 1.99 1.75 10.31
CA MET A 14 2.90 0.65 10.60
C MET A 14 4.30 1.22 10.72
N GLN A 15 5.07 0.73 11.68
CA GLN A 15 6.44 1.18 11.92
C GLN A 15 7.37 -0.02 11.82
N PHE A 16 8.48 0.17 11.12
CA PHE A 16 9.50 -0.83 10.92
C PHE A 16 10.89 -0.23 11.20
N ALA A 17 11.85 -1.08 11.52
CA ALA A 17 13.24 -0.69 11.77
C ALA A 17 14.19 -1.69 11.10
N GLY A 18 15.28 -1.18 10.53
CA GLY A 18 16.26 -1.97 9.77
C GLY A 18 16.90 -1.17 8.64
N ASP A 19 17.73 -1.83 7.83
CA ASP A 19 18.26 -1.24 6.61
C ASP A 19 17.27 -1.41 5.45
N PHE A 20 16.67 -0.30 5.02
CA PHE A 20 15.74 -0.25 3.90
C PHE A 20 16.38 0.23 2.60
N THR A 21 17.67 0.55 2.60
CA THR A 21 18.40 1.03 1.40
C THR A 21 18.17 0.13 0.18
N PRO A 22 18.19 -1.23 0.29
CA PRO A 22 17.96 -2.10 -0.87
C PRO A 22 16.56 -2.02 -1.47
N PHE A 23 15.58 -1.49 -0.72
CA PHE A 23 14.16 -1.49 -1.09
C PHE A 23 13.59 -0.08 -1.22
N LEU A 24 14.37 0.97 -0.96
CA LEU A 24 13.89 2.35 -0.89
C LEU A 24 13.21 2.78 -2.20
N GLU A 25 13.80 2.44 -3.34
CA GLU A 25 13.21 2.72 -4.66
C GLU A 25 11.85 2.04 -4.84
N LEU A 26 11.72 0.79 -4.40
CA LEU A 26 10.46 0.04 -4.48
C LEU A 26 9.40 0.64 -3.55
N LEU A 27 9.80 1.06 -2.35
CA LEU A 27 8.92 1.70 -1.37
C LEU A 27 8.42 3.07 -1.87
N LEU A 28 9.27 3.84 -2.55
CA LEU A 28 8.87 5.12 -3.15
C LEU A 28 7.94 4.91 -4.35
N ILE A 29 8.24 3.95 -5.23
CA ILE A 29 7.38 3.64 -6.38
C ILE A 29 6.01 3.15 -5.90
N GLY A 30 5.95 2.34 -4.83
CA GLY A 30 4.71 1.81 -4.28
C GLY A 30 3.74 2.88 -3.75
N GLU A 31 4.21 4.07 -3.33
CA GLU A 31 3.32 5.20 -3.00
C GLU A 31 2.58 5.71 -4.24
N ILE A 32 3.21 5.64 -5.42
CA ILE A 32 2.66 6.14 -6.70
C ILE A 32 1.72 5.10 -7.31
N ILE A 33 2.14 3.84 -7.38
CA ILE A 33 1.40 2.79 -8.08
C ILE A 33 0.35 2.08 -7.20
N HIS A 34 0.42 2.32 -5.88
CA HIS A 34 -0.31 1.58 -4.85
C HIS A 34 0.06 0.08 -4.81
N LEU A 35 -0.17 -0.59 -3.68
CA LEU A 35 0.21 -2.01 -3.49
C LEU A 35 -0.95 -2.87 -2.96
N GLY A 36 -1.04 -4.11 -3.43
CA GLY A 36 -2.03 -5.09 -2.98
C GLY A 36 -3.11 -5.40 -4.01
N GLN A 37 -4.23 -5.96 -3.56
CA GLN A 37 -5.37 -6.27 -4.43
C GLN A 37 -6.22 -5.01 -4.69
N GLN A 38 -6.78 -4.92 -5.90
CA GLN A 38 -7.67 -3.84 -6.33
C GLN A 38 -7.04 -2.43 -6.34
N THR A 39 -5.74 -2.32 -6.65
CA THR A 39 -5.01 -1.03 -6.76
C THR A 39 -5.60 -0.08 -7.81
N THR A 40 -6.11 -0.62 -8.92
CA THR A 40 -6.82 0.15 -9.96
C THR A 40 -8.18 0.68 -9.50
N ASN A 41 -8.74 0.13 -8.42
CA ASN A 41 -10.01 0.54 -7.84
C ASN A 41 -9.81 1.42 -6.59
N GLY A 42 -8.60 1.93 -6.37
CA GLY A 42 -8.29 2.92 -5.32
C GLY A 42 -7.83 2.35 -3.98
N LEU A 43 -7.66 1.02 -3.85
CA LEU A 43 -7.07 0.40 -2.65
C LEU A 43 -5.53 0.42 -2.69
N GLY A 44 -4.91 0.11 -1.55
CA GLY A 44 -3.46 -0.10 -1.48
C GLY A 44 -2.61 1.15 -1.38
N ARG A 45 -3.24 2.30 -1.10
CA ARG A 45 -2.56 3.58 -0.93
C ARG A 45 -1.83 3.61 0.41
N TYR A 46 -0.60 4.09 0.40
CA TYR A 46 0.12 4.45 1.62
C TYR A 46 1.01 5.66 1.36
N SER A 47 1.55 6.21 2.44
CA SER A 47 2.62 7.20 2.36
C SER A 47 3.74 6.85 3.31
N LEU A 48 4.98 7.09 2.90
CA LEU A 48 6.16 6.94 3.76
C LEU A 48 6.25 8.14 4.71
N LEU A 49 6.60 7.84 5.96
CA LEU A 49 6.90 8.83 6.99
C LEU A 49 8.35 8.62 7.39
N PHE A 50 9.19 9.61 7.11
CA PHE A 50 10.62 9.63 7.48
C PHE A 50 10.82 10.31 8.84
#